data_AF-A0A820I2A3-F1
#
_entry.id   AF-A0A820I2A3-F1
#
_cell.length_a   1.000
_cell.length_b   1.000
_cell.length_c   1.000
_cell.angle_alpha   90.00
_cell.angle_beta   90.00
_cell.angle_gamma   90.00
#
_symmetry.space_group_name_H-M   'P 1'
#
loop_
_entity.id
_entity.type
_entity.pdbx_description
1 polymer ?
#
loop_
_entity_poly.entity_id
_entity_poly.type
_entity_poly.pdbx_seq_one_letter_code
_entity_poly.pdbx_strand_id
1 'polypeptide(L)'
;YDIIIIGGSIVGLEVSRQLTLNSYKNVLLLENSSQIITGASSGNSGILHTGFDTVHGTLESKLVKHEYELYQSFAQDIPLPIKKNWCLYCCMEIG
;
A
#
# COMPACT_ATOMS: atom_id res chain seq x y z
N TYR A 1 22.03 7.27 -12.49
CA TYR A 1 20.76 7.33 -11.75
C TYR A 1 20.85 8.44 -10.74
N ASP A 2 19.75 9.16 -10.55
CA ASP A 2 19.66 10.28 -9.61
C ASP A 2 19.07 9.82 -8.28
N ILE A 3 18.19 8.81 -8.34
CA ILE A 3 17.55 8.18 -7.18
C ILE A 3 17.65 6.67 -7.34
N ILE A 4 18.05 6.00 -6.27
CA ILE A 4 18.04 4.54 -6.16
C ILE A 4 17.09 4.14 -5.03
N ILE A 5 16.14 3.27 -5.34
CA ILE A 5 15.19 2.66 -4.41
C ILE A 5 15.64 1.22 -4.19
N ILE A 6 15.74 0.80 -2.93
CA ILE A 6 16.10 -0.56 -2.55
C ILE A 6 14.84 -1.25 -2.00
N GLY A 7 14.42 -2.32 -2.66
CA GLY A 7 13.22 -3.10 -2.36
C GLY A 7 12.12 -2.91 -3.41
N GLY A 8 11.77 -3.99 -4.11
CA GLY A 8 10.68 -4.11 -5.06
C GLY A 8 9.35 -4.51 -4.42
N SER A 9 9.09 -4.01 -3.22
CA SER A 9 7.80 -4.15 -2.54
C SER A 9 6.75 -3.19 -3.13
N ILE A 10 5.49 -3.32 -2.70
CA ILE A 10 4.44 -2.38 -3.14
C ILE A 10 4.79 -0.93 -2.82
N VAL A 11 5.45 -0.68 -1.67
CA VAL A 11 5.89 0.66 -1.27
C VAL A 11 7.01 1.16 -2.18
N GLY A 12 8.02 0.34 -2.48
CA GLY A 12 9.12 0.74 -3.36
C GLY A 12 8.64 1.05 -4.78
N LEU A 13 7.68 0.27 -5.29
CA LEU A 13 7.05 0.52 -6.58
C LEU A 13 6.23 1.81 -6.60
N GLU A 14 5.44 2.08 -5.56
CA GLU A 14 4.66 3.32 -5.49
C GLU A 14 5.56 4.55 -5.42
N VAL A 15 6.64 4.50 -4.62
CA VAL A 15 7.64 5.58 -4.57
C VAL A 15 8.26 5.79 -5.95
N SER A 16 8.66 4.71 -6.64
CA SER A 16 9.21 4.79 -8.00
C SER A 16 8.23 5.41 -8.99
N ARG A 17 6.95 5.01 -8.93
CA ARG A 17 5.87 5.55 -9.75
C ARG A 17 5.69 7.05 -9.51
N GLN A 18 5.61 7.47 -8.25
CA GLN A 18 5.44 8.87 -7.87
C GLN A 18 6.61 9.73 -8.34
N LEU A 19 7.85 9.27 -8.18
CA LEU A 19 9.02 9.99 -8.68
C LEU A 19 8.98 10.11 -10.21
N THR A 20 8.63 9.04 -10.90
CA THR A 20 8.49 9.07 -12.37
C THR A 20 7.42 10.07 -12.82
N LEU A 21 6.26 10.08 -12.15
CA LEU A 21 5.19 11.05 -12.42
C LEU A 21 5.59 12.49 -12.12
N ASN A 22 6.46 12.70 -11.14
CA ASN A 22 7.06 14.00 -10.82
C ASN A 22 8.27 14.36 -11.71
N SER A 23 8.37 13.74 -12.90
CA SER A 23 9.37 14.05 -13.94
C SER A 23 10.83 13.73 -13.59
N TYR A 24 11.08 12.92 -12.56
CA TYR A 24 12.43 12.37 -12.33
C TYR A 24 12.77 11.36 -13.43
N LYS A 25 13.88 11.59 -14.13
CA LYS A 25 14.22 10.81 -15.35
C LYS A 25 15.03 9.54 -15.07
N ASN A 26 15.87 9.53 -14.04
CA ASN A 26 16.78 8.41 -13.78
C ASN A 26 16.53 7.79 -12.39
N VAL A 27 15.39 7.09 -12.25
CA VAL A 27 15.06 6.30 -11.06
C VAL A 27 15.47 4.84 -11.29
N LEU A 28 16.27 4.27 -10.39
CA LEU A 28 16.59 2.83 -10.36
C LEU A 28 15.87 2.19 -9.18
N LEU A 29 15.21 1.07 -9.41
CA LEU A 29 14.74 0.18 -8.36
C LEU A 29 15.59 -1.09 -8.36
N LEU A 30 16.10 -1.46 -7.19
CA LEU A 30 16.88 -2.67 -6.95
C LEU A 30 16.07 -3.62 -6.07
N GLU A 31 15.95 -4.86 -6.51
CA GLU A 31 15.35 -5.96 -5.74
C GLU A 31 16.32 -7.13 -5.77
N ASN A 32 16.50 -7.77 -4.61
CA ASN A 32 17.37 -8.95 -4.48
C ASN A 32 16.67 -10.23 -4.96
N SER A 33 15.35 -10.28 -4.85
CA SER A 33 14.53 -11.35 -5.41
C SER A 33 14.53 -11.29 -6.95
N SER A 34 14.32 -12.44 -7.57
CA SER A 34 14.12 -12.53 -9.02
C SER A 34 12.79 -11.92 -9.50
N GLN A 35 11.89 -11.59 -8.57
CA GLN A 35 10.59 -10.99 -8.84
C GLN A 35 10.29 -9.85 -7.86
N ILE A 36 9.52 -8.85 -8.33
CA ILE A 36 8.92 -7.80 -7.49
C ILE A 36 7.68 -8.33 -6.77
N ILE A 37 7.19 -7.59 -5.76
CA ILE A 37 6.03 -7.97 -4.93
C ILE A 37 6.25 -9.34 -4.30
N THR A 38 7.37 -9.50 -3.59
CA THR A 38 7.66 -10.71 -2.82
C THR A 38 7.63 -10.43 -1.32
N GLY A 39 7.68 -11.48 -0.50
CA GLY A 39 7.62 -11.35 0.96
C GLY A 39 6.27 -10.80 1.45
N ALA A 40 6.31 -9.79 2.31
CA ALA A 40 5.09 -9.21 2.91
C ALA A 40 4.12 -8.63 1.86
N SER A 41 4.61 -8.14 0.72
CA SER A 41 3.75 -7.55 -0.31
C SER A 41 2.91 -8.58 -1.08
N SER A 42 3.34 -9.84 -1.16
CA SER A 42 2.51 -10.94 -1.70
C SER A 42 1.87 -11.80 -0.63
N GLY A 43 2.44 -11.83 0.58
CA GLY A 43 1.97 -12.61 1.72
C GLY A 43 1.07 -11.86 2.69
N ASN A 44 0.15 -11.01 2.19
CA ASN A 44 -0.83 -10.28 3.00
C ASN A 44 -2.27 -10.63 2.62
N SER A 45 -3.24 -10.16 3.41
CA SER A 45 -4.66 -10.44 3.23
C SER A 45 -5.29 -9.74 2.01
N GLY A 46 -4.60 -8.77 1.39
CA GLY A 46 -5.13 -7.96 0.30
C GLY A 46 -6.29 -7.05 0.70
N ILE A 47 -6.50 -6.81 2.00
CA ILE A 47 -7.60 -5.99 2.50
C ILE A 47 -7.22 -4.51 2.40
N LEU A 48 -8.09 -3.71 1.78
CA LEU A 48 -8.03 -2.26 1.86
C LEU A 48 -8.73 -1.80 3.15
N HIS A 49 -7.94 -1.51 4.19
CA HIS A 49 -8.45 -1.14 5.51
C HIS A 49 -9.03 0.28 5.52
N THR A 50 -10.09 0.50 6.31
CA THR A 50 -10.63 1.84 6.59
C THR A 50 -9.94 2.55 7.76
N GLY A 51 -9.04 1.83 8.46
CA GLY A 51 -8.31 2.31 9.64
C GLY A 51 -9.03 2.11 10.97
N PHE A 52 -10.18 1.43 10.99
CA PHE A 52 -10.96 1.19 12.22
C PHE A 52 -10.21 0.36 13.27
N ASP A 53 -9.24 -0.46 12.85
CA ASP A 53 -8.41 -1.35 13.66
C ASP A 53 -7.05 -0.74 14.03
N THR A 54 -6.80 0.51 13.61
CA THR A 54 -5.55 1.21 13.93
C THR A 54 -5.69 2.03 15.21
N VAL A 55 -4.58 2.16 15.96
CA VAL A 55 -4.56 3.01 17.17
C VAL A 55 -4.73 4.47 16.77
N HIS A 56 -5.73 5.13 17.35
CA HIS A 56 -6.09 6.51 17.00
C HIS A 56 -4.91 7.49 17.18
N GLY A 57 -4.75 8.40 16.22
CA GLY A 57 -3.76 9.48 16.26
C GLY A 57 -2.34 9.08 15.85
N THR A 58 -2.07 7.79 15.70
CA THR A 58 -0.78 7.26 15.21
C THR A 58 -0.55 7.62 13.75
N LEU A 59 0.72 7.56 13.33
CA LEU A 59 1.08 7.70 11.92
C LEU A 59 0.36 6.65 11.05
N GLU A 60 0.27 5.41 11.52
CA GLU A 60 -0.44 4.34 10.84
C GLU A 60 -1.91 4.70 10.59
N SER A 61 -2.64 5.15 11.63
CA SER A 61 -4.05 5.53 11.48
C SER A 61 -4.27 6.65 10.45
N LYS A 62 -3.31 7.58 10.35
CA LYS A 62 -3.36 8.67 9.37
C LYS A 62 -3.08 8.16 7.95
N LEU A 63 -2.07 7.32 7.80
CA LEU A 63 -1.67 6.77 6.50
C LEU A 63 -2.74 5.84 5.93
N VAL A 64 -3.30 4.93 6.73
CA VAL A 64 -4.35 4.00 6.28
C VAL A 64 -5.58 4.77 5.81
N LYS A 65 -6.02 5.79 6.57
CA LYS A 65 -7.16 6.61 6.17
C LYS A 65 -6.89 7.39 4.89
N HIS A 66 -5.72 8.00 4.77
CA HIS A 66 -5.33 8.74 3.58
C HIS A 66 -5.26 7.83 2.34
N GLU A 67 -4.68 6.64 2.49
CA GLU A 67 -4.56 5.66 1.41
C GLU A 67 -5.94 5.13 0.97
N TYR A 68 -6.86 4.92 1.90
CA TYR A 68 -8.25 4.56 1.59
C TYR A 68 -8.94 5.62 0.71
N GLU A 69 -8.74 6.90 1.02
CA GLU A 69 -9.27 8.03 0.24
C GLU A 69 -8.61 8.10 -1.15
N LEU A 70 -7.28 7.96 -1.23
CA LEU A 70 -6.53 7.93 -2.49
C LEU A 70 -6.99 6.77 -3.38
N TYR A 71 -7.10 5.56 -2.85
CA TYR A 71 -7.57 4.39 -3.59
C TYR A 71 -8.96 4.59 -4.18
N GLN A 72 -9.88 5.25 -3.46
CA GLN A 72 -11.21 5.54 -3.98
C GLN A 72 -11.20 6.51 -5.16
N SER A 73 -10.25 7.47 -5.18
CA SER A 73 -10.06 8.34 -6.34
C SER A 73 -9.40 7.61 -7.51
N PHE A 74 -8.40 6.78 -7.23
CA PHE A 74 -7.56 6.10 -8.23
C PHE A 74 -8.24 4.89 -8.88
N ALA A 75 -9.15 4.22 -8.18
CA ALA A 75 -9.88 3.05 -8.69
C ALA A 75 -10.76 3.38 -9.92
N GLN A 76 -11.00 4.66 -10.21
CA GLN A 76 -11.68 5.10 -11.43
C GLN A 76 -10.76 5.06 -12.65
N ASP A 77 -9.46 5.28 -12.45
CA ASP A 77 -8.46 5.42 -13.51
C ASP A 77 -7.75 4.10 -13.85
N ILE A 78 -7.62 3.21 -12.86
CA ILE A 78 -7.02 1.88 -13.05
C ILE A 78 -7.99 0.82 -12.53
N PRO A 79 -8.45 -0.11 -13.40
CA PRO A 79 -9.33 -1.19 -12.98
C PRO A 79 -8.56 -2.20 -12.15
N LEU A 80 -8.48 -1.94 -10.84
CA LEU A 80 -8.03 -2.92 -9.85
C LEU A 80 -9.21 -3.82 -9.45
N PRO A 81 -9.01 -5.14 -9.30
CA PRO A 81 -10.06 -6.07 -8.90
C PRO A 81 -10.42 -5.87 -7.41
N ILE A 82 -11.21 -4.84 -7.12
CA ILE A 82 -11.65 -4.52 -5.76
C ILE A 82 -13.06 -5.08 -5.54
N LYS A 83 -13.21 -5.90 -4.49
CA LYS A 83 -14.51 -6.35 -4.00
C LYS A 83 -14.85 -5.61 -2.71
N LYS A 84 -15.88 -4.77 -2.76
CA LYS A 84 -16.37 -4.06 -1.56
C LYS A 84 -17.07 -5.05 -0.63
N ASN A 85 -16.52 -5.22 0.57
CA ASN A 85 -17.04 -6.08 1.63
C ASN A 85 -17.11 -5.32 2.96
N TRP A 86 -17.82 -5.89 3.93
CA TRP A 86 -17.88 -5.39 5.31
C TRP A 86 -16.88 -6.12 6.20
N CYS A 87 -16.46 -5.47 7.29
CA CYS A 87 -15.69 -6.09 8.36
C CYS A 87 -16.51 -6.05 9.66
N LEU A 88 -16.40 -7.11 10.47
CA LEU A 88 -17.04 -7.23 11.77
C LEU A 88 -15.95 -7.38 12.84
N TYR A 89 -15.98 -6.52 13.86
CA TYR A 89 -15.12 -6.64 15.03
C TYR A 89 -15.91 -7.31 16.16
N CYS A 90 -15.41 -8.43 16.69
CA CYS A 90 -16.05 -9.16 17.78
C CYS A 90 -15.23 -9.00 19.06
N CYS A 91 -15.84 -8.47 20.12
CA CYS A 91 -15.25 -8.48 21.45
C CYS A 91 -15.57 -9.81 22.12
N MET A 92 -14.56 -10.60 22.45
CA MET A 92 -14.72 -11.86 23.18
C MET A 92 -14.22 -11.65 24.61
N GLU A 93 -15.06 -11.93 25.60
CA GLU A 93 -14.60 -12.12 26.97
C GLU A 93 -13.90 -13.47 27.07
N ILE A 94 -12.60 -13.44 27.38
CA ILE A 94 -11.86 -14.65 27.74
C ILE A 94 -12.10 -14.86 29.23
N GLY A 95 -13.03 -15.76 29.56
CA GLY A 95 -13.34 -16.17 30.94
C GLY A 95 -12.21 -16.94 31.61
#